data_AF-G5E1J0-F1
#
_entry.id   AF-G5E1J0-F1
#
_cell.length_a   1.000
_cell.length_b   1.000
_cell.length_c   1.000
_cell.angle_alpha   90.00
_cell.angle_beta   90.00
_cell.angle_gamma   90.00
#
_symmetry.space_group_name_H-M   'P 1'
#
loop_
_entity.id
_entity.type
_entity.pdbx_description
1 polymer ?
#
loop_
_entity_poly.entity_id
_entity_poly.type
_entity_poly.pdbx_seq_one_letter_code
_entity_poly.pdbx_strand_id
1 'polypeptide(L)'
;ESLCMNCYQNGLTRLLLTKVPFFKEIIVSSFTCESCGWSNTTIEGIIERTIVGLQQEQPLRRVEDEGVADKIVSLITKLQSLKDGETPFTFVLDDPSGNSLVENPIAPQKDD
;
A
#
# COMPACT_ATOMS: atom_id res chain seq x y z
N GLU A 1 13.41 -17.33 5.78
CA GLU A 1 13.73 -16.77 4.46
C GLU A 1 12.71 -17.24 3.44
N SER A 2 12.42 -16.44 2.43
CA SER A 2 11.44 -16.76 1.38
C SER A 2 12.02 -16.40 0.02
N LEU A 3 11.62 -17.13 -1.03
CA LEU A 3 12.07 -16.86 -2.39
C LEU A 3 11.58 -15.47 -2.84
N CYS A 4 12.50 -14.64 -3.35
CA CYS A 4 12.15 -13.41 -4.03
C CYS A 4 11.60 -13.73 -5.42
N MET A 5 10.36 -13.32 -5.70
CA MET A 5 9.75 -13.55 -7.01
C MET A 5 10.34 -12.67 -8.13
N ASN A 6 11.12 -11.64 -7.77
CA ASN A 6 11.76 -10.74 -8.72
C ASN A 6 13.14 -11.25 -9.19
N CYS A 7 14.03 -11.60 -8.25
CA CYS A 7 15.41 -12.00 -8.58
C CYS A 7 15.74 -13.46 -8.26
N TYR A 8 14.78 -14.24 -7.77
CA TYR A 8 14.93 -15.66 -7.40
C TYR A 8 16.01 -15.93 -6.33
N GLN A 9 16.54 -14.89 -5.68
CA GLN A 9 17.37 -15.01 -4.47
C GLN A 9 16.49 -15.08 -3.22
N ASN A 10 17.08 -15.39 -2.07
CA ASN A 10 16.34 -15.36 -0.80
C ASN A 10 16.12 -13.91 -0.33
N GLY A 11 14.90 -13.61 0.07
CA GLY A 11 14.56 -12.43 0.87
C GLY A 11 14.00 -12.82 2.24
N LEU A 12 13.58 -11.82 2.99
CA LEU A 12 13.06 -11.97 4.33
C LEU A 12 11.55 -11.69 4.34
N THR A 13 10.76 -12.71 4.65
CA THR A 13 9.35 -12.53 5.05
C THR A 13 9.26 -12.43 6.56
N ARG A 14 8.70 -11.33 7.05
CA ARG A 14 8.36 -11.15 8.47
C ARG A 14 6.86 -11.35 8.63
N LEU A 15 6.48 -12.26 9.51
CA LEU A 15 5.10 -12.50 9.90
C LEU A 15 4.88 -11.88 11.28
N LEU A 16 3.94 -10.94 11.37
CA LEU A 16 3.43 -10.42 12.63
C LEU A 16 2.03 -11.02 12.86
N LEU A 17 1.96 -11.99 13.75
CA LEU A 17 0.69 -12.55 14.20
C LEU A 17 0.09 -11.61 15.25
N THR A 18 -1.07 -11.02 14.94
CA THR A 18 -1.78 -10.11 15.83
C THR A 18 -3.14 -10.68 16.17
N LYS A 19 -3.41 -10.83 17.47
CA LYS A 19 -4.73 -11.21 17.97
C LYS A 19 -5.53 -9.94 18.28
N VAL A 20 -6.51 -9.63 17.44
CA VAL A 20 -7.38 -8.47 17.62
C VAL A 20 -8.66 -8.90 18.36
N PRO A 21 -9.01 -8.28 19.50
CA PRO A 21 -10.27 -8.59 20.19
C PRO A 21 -11.47 -8.45 19.25
N PHE A 22 -12.39 -9.42 19.29
CA PHE A 22 -13.59 -9.50 18.43
C PHE A 22 -13.35 -9.77 16.93
N PHE A 23 -12.08 -9.87 16.49
CA PHE A 23 -11.71 -10.35 15.15
C PHE A 23 -10.99 -11.70 15.24
N LYS A 24 -10.91 -12.43 14.13
CA LYS A 24 -10.09 -13.64 14.00
C LYS A 24 -8.59 -13.28 14.09
N GLU A 25 -7.71 -14.28 14.24
CA GLU A 25 -6.26 -14.07 14.15
C GLU A 25 -5.87 -13.47 12.78
N ILE A 26 -5.11 -12.38 12.80
CA ILE A 26 -4.61 -11.70 11.61
C ILE A 26 -3.11 -11.95 11.50
N ILE A 27 -2.64 -12.32 10.30
CA ILE A 27 -1.22 -12.47 9.99
C ILE A 27 -0.82 -11.35 9.03
N VAL A 28 -0.01 -10.41 9.51
CA VAL A 28 0.59 -9.39 8.64
C VAL A 28 1.91 -9.93 8.10
N SER A 29 2.00 -10.09 6.78
CA SER A 29 3.21 -10.54 6.09
C SER A 29 3.88 -9.37 5.39
N SER A 30 5.19 -9.18 5.61
CA SER A 30 6.02 -8.18 4.93
C SER A 30 7.26 -8.86 4.37
N PHE A 31 7.44 -8.80 3.05
CA PHE A 31 8.58 -9.32 2.35
C PHE A 31 9.53 -8.18 1.95
N THR A 32 10.83 -8.38 2.15
CA THR A 32 11.90 -7.51 1.64
C THR A 32 13.07 -8.35 1.12
N CYS A 33 13.62 -8.03 -0.06
CA CYS A 33 14.83 -8.66 -0.62
C CYS A 33 15.97 -7.65 -0.66
N GLU A 34 17.05 -7.90 0.08
CA GLU A 34 18.24 -7.04 0.09
C GLU A 34 19.04 -7.12 -1.20
N SER A 35 18.98 -8.25 -1.92
CA SER A 35 19.75 -8.46 -3.16
C SER A 35 19.26 -7.61 -4.34
N CYS A 36 17.95 -7.33 -4.42
CA CYS A 36 17.38 -6.54 -5.52
C CYS A 36 16.50 -5.36 -5.06
N GLY A 37 16.33 -5.17 -3.75
CA GLY A 37 15.49 -4.12 -3.18
C GLY A 37 13.98 -4.38 -3.26
N TRP A 38 13.52 -5.50 -3.83
CA TRP A 38 12.09 -5.79 -3.96
C TRP A 38 11.42 -5.91 -2.59
N SER A 39 10.28 -5.25 -2.43
CA SER A 39 9.41 -5.38 -1.26
C SER A 39 7.95 -5.45 -1.72
N ASN A 40 7.11 -6.15 -0.96
CA ASN A 40 5.69 -6.26 -1.29
C ASN A 40 4.84 -5.29 -0.46
N THR A 41 3.69 -4.95 -1.01
CA THR A 41 2.67 -4.15 -0.32
C THR A 41 1.30 -4.50 -0.90
N THR A 42 0.23 -4.02 -0.27
CA THR A 42 -1.14 -4.17 -0.76
C THR A 42 -1.63 -2.85 -1.35
N ILE A 43 -2.67 -2.90 -2.19
CA ILE A 43 -3.31 -1.68 -2.73
C ILE A 43 -3.78 -0.77 -1.57
N GLU A 44 -4.40 -1.36 -0.54
CA GLU A 44 -4.78 -0.63 0.68
C GLU A 44 -3.57 0.02 1.37
N GLY A 45 -2.46 -0.71 1.47
CA GLY A 45 -1.22 -0.22 2.07
C GLY A 45 -0.60 0.96 1.32
N ILE A 46 -0.73 1.00 -0.01
CA ILE A 46 -0.29 2.14 -0.83
C ILE A 46 -1.12 3.38 -0.51
N ILE A 47 -2.45 3.24 -0.43
CA ILE A 47 -3.36 4.34 -0.12
C ILE A 47 -3.10 4.87 1.29
N GLU A 48 -2.97 3.98 2.28
CA GLU A 48 -2.69 4.36 3.67
C GLU A 48 -1.35 5.10 3.81
N ARG A 49 -0.28 4.60 3.20
CA ARG A 49 1.02 5.27 3.23
C ARG A 49 0.97 6.66 2.58
N THR A 50 0.18 6.81 1.52
CA THR A 50 -0.04 8.10 0.87
C THR A 50 -0.78 9.08 1.80
N ILE A 51 -1.82 8.62 2.49
CA ILE A 51 -2.55 9.42 3.49
C ILE A 51 -1.61 9.89 4.60
N VAL A 52 -0.87 8.95 5.22
CA VAL A 52 0.06 9.26 6.32
C VAL A 52 1.13 10.25 5.87
N GLY A 53 1.74 10.04 4.70
CA GLY A 53 2.76 10.93 4.15
C GLY A 53 2.24 12.35 3.88
N LEU A 54 1.03 12.47 3.34
CA LEU A 54 0.39 13.77 3.12
C LEU A 54 0.05 14.47 4.44
N GLN A 55 -0.36 13.73 5.48
CA GLN A 55 -0.77 14.29 6.77
C GLN A 55 0.38 14.83 7.61
N GLN A 56 1.58 14.24 7.55
CA GLN A 56 2.68 14.52 8.49
C GLN A 56 3.04 16.00 8.65
N GLU A 57 3.05 16.77 7.56
CA GLU A 57 3.46 18.18 7.57
C GLU A 57 2.28 19.16 7.43
N GLN A 58 1.03 18.69 7.50
CA GLN A 58 -0.15 19.55 7.38
C GLN A 58 -0.18 20.73 8.36
N PRO A 59 0.29 20.61 9.63
CA PRO A 59 0.33 21.75 10.55
C PRO A 59 1.23 22.88 10.06
N LEU A 60 2.39 22.56 9.48
CA LEU A 60 3.32 23.55 8.93
C LEU A 60 2.72 24.20 7.68
N ARG A 61 2.17 23.38 6.77
CA ARG A 61 1.56 23.87 5.52
C ARG A 61 0.38 24.82 5.76
N ARG A 62 -0.42 24.60 6.81
CA ARG A 62 -1.50 25.53 7.18
C ARG A 62 -1.00 26.93 7.53
N VAL A 63 0.22 27.05 8.06
CA VAL A 63 0.82 28.35 8.40
C VAL A 63 1.40 29.02 7.17
N GLU A 64 2.03 28.26 6.27
CA GLU A 64 2.68 28.79 5.07
C GLU A 64 1.70 29.11 3.94
N ASP A 65 0.78 28.20 3.65
CA ASP A 65 -0.25 28.33 2.61
C ASP A 65 -1.48 27.49 2.97
N GLU A 66 -2.48 28.15 3.56
CA GLU A 66 -3.76 27.55 3.94
C GLU A 66 -4.50 26.96 2.72
N GLY A 67 -4.41 27.60 1.55
CA GLY A 67 -5.10 27.15 0.34
C GLY A 67 -4.54 25.83 -0.20
N VAL A 68 -3.23 25.63 -0.12
CA VAL A 68 -2.60 24.33 -0.44
C VAL A 68 -2.96 23.30 0.62
N ALA A 69 -2.91 23.66 1.90
CA ALA A 69 -3.25 22.74 2.99
C ALA A 69 -4.68 22.19 2.85
N ASP A 70 -5.65 23.04 2.52
CA ASP A 70 -7.05 22.62 2.35
C ASP A 70 -7.26 21.70 1.14
N LYS A 71 -6.53 21.92 0.03
CA LYS A 71 -6.52 20.98 -1.11
C LYS A 71 -5.96 19.62 -0.71
N ILE A 72 -4.90 19.59 0.09
CA ILE A 72 -4.32 18.33 0.60
C ILE A 72 -5.32 17.62 1.52
N VAL A 73 -6.03 18.35 2.38
CA VAL A 73 -7.11 17.76 3.20
C VAL A 73 -8.19 17.14 2.32
N SER A 74 -8.65 17.85 1.28
CA SER A 74 -9.64 17.31 0.34
C SER A 74 -9.15 16.04 -0.36
N LEU A 75 -7.87 15.98 -0.72
CA LEU A 75 -7.26 14.78 -1.31
C LEU A 75 -7.22 13.62 -0.31
N ILE A 76 -6.81 13.87 0.95
CA ILE A 76 -6.79 12.86 2.01
C ILE A 76 -8.18 12.28 2.23
N THR A 77 -9.23 13.12 2.30
CA THR A 77 -10.61 12.65 2.46
C THR A 77 -11.03 11.74 1.29
N LYS A 78 -10.66 12.08 0.06
CA LYS A 78 -10.93 11.20 -1.10
C LYS A 78 -10.19 9.87 -0.96
N LEU A 79 -8.90 9.90 -0.62
CA LEU A 79 -8.12 8.68 -0.41
C LEU A 79 -8.71 7.78 0.69
N GLN A 80 -9.25 8.37 1.76
CA GLN A 80 -9.98 7.63 2.80
C GLN A 80 -11.23 6.94 2.24
N SER A 81 -12.07 7.64 1.47
CA SER A 81 -13.26 7.02 0.85
C SER A 81 -12.90 5.90 -0.15
N LEU A 82 -11.75 5.99 -0.83
CA LEU A 82 -11.24 4.94 -1.70
C LEU A 82 -10.78 3.72 -0.90
N LYS A 83 -10.05 3.96 0.20
CA LYS A 83 -9.57 2.91 1.10
C LYS A 83 -10.72 2.13 1.72
N ASP A 84 -11.76 2.83 2.16
CA ASP A 84 -12.93 2.24 2.83
C ASP A 84 -13.89 1.55 1.83
N GLY A 85 -13.59 1.59 0.53
CA GLY A 85 -14.37 0.93 -0.51
C GLY A 85 -15.71 1.61 -0.81
N GLU A 86 -15.89 2.86 -0.38
CA GLU A 86 -17.14 3.61 -0.57
C GLU A 86 -17.40 3.94 -2.05
N THR A 87 -16.32 4.10 -2.82
CA THR A 87 -16.38 4.42 -4.24
C THR A 87 -15.45 3.52 -5.05
N PRO A 88 -15.93 2.89 -6.14
CA PRO A 88 -15.07 2.17 -7.07
C PRO A 88 -14.05 3.11 -7.69
N PHE A 89 -12.83 2.63 -7.90
CA PHE A 89 -11.78 3.39 -8.54
C PHE A 89 -10.91 2.51 -9.43
N THR A 90 -10.21 3.14 -10.37
CA THR A 90 -9.21 2.49 -11.20
C THR A 90 -7.83 2.76 -10.61
N PHE A 91 -7.13 1.70 -10.22
CA PHE A 91 -5.72 1.76 -9.87
C PHE A 91 -4.89 1.47 -11.11
N VAL A 92 -4.05 2.41 -11.53
CA VAL A 92 -3.14 2.24 -12.67
C VAL A 92 -1.71 2.17 -12.14
N LEU A 93 -1.03 1.06 -12.43
CA LEU A 93 0.39 0.87 -12.13
C LEU A 93 1.16 0.84 -13.44
N ASP A 94 1.90 1.91 -13.71
CA ASP A 94 2.74 2.03 -14.90
C ASP A 94 4.21 1.80 -14.52
N ASP A 95 4.80 0.73 -15.05
CA ASP A 95 6.18 0.34 -14.80
C ASP A 95 6.88 -0.01 -16.12
N PRO A 96 7.72 0.89 -16.66
CA PRO A 96 8.49 0.64 -17.88
C PRO A 96 9.42 -0.56 -17.82
N SER A 97 9.82 -0.99 -16.61
CA SER A 97 10.72 -2.14 -16.42
C SER A 97 10.00 -3.48 -16.40
N GLY A 98 8.67 -3.48 -16.20
CA GLY A 98 7.85 -4.69 -16.12
C GLY A 98 8.10 -5.55 -14.87
N ASN A 99 8.72 -4.99 -13.82
CA ASN A 99 9.03 -5.73 -12.59
C ASN A 99 7.94 -5.60 -11.52
N SER A 100 6.99 -4.69 -11.73
CA SER A 100 5.83 -4.52 -10.87
C SER A 100 4.80 -5.62 -11.13
N LEU A 101 4.20 -6.12 -10.05
CA LEU A 101 3.21 -7.18 -10.08
C LEU A 101 2.01 -6.80 -9.22
N VAL A 102 0.81 -6.96 -9.78
CA VAL A 102 -0.45 -6.98 -9.03
C VAL A 102 -0.91 -8.44 -8.98
N GLU A 103 -1.13 -8.96 -7.78
CA GLU A 103 -1.55 -10.35 -7.58
C GLU A 103 -3.00 -10.55 -8.02
N ASN A 104 -3.27 -11.64 -8.77
CA ASN A 104 -4.62 -12.11 -9.08
C ASN A 104 -5.13 -12.96 -7.90
N PRO A 105 -6.11 -12.49 -7.11
CA PRO A 105 -6.60 -13.20 -5.91
C PRO A 105 -7.38 -14.47 -6.24
N ILE A 106 -7.81 -14.64 -7.49
CA ILE A 106 -8.55 -15.81 -7.98
C ILE A 106 -7.72 -16.63 -8.98
N ALA A 107 -6.39 -16.57 -8.93
CA ALA A 107 -5.58 -17.46 -9.74
C ALA A 107 -5.88 -18.95 -9.42
N PRO A 108 -5.93 -19.85 -10.42
CA PRO A 108 -5.56 -19.67 -11.83
C PRO A 108 -6.73 -19.19 -12.71
N GLN A 109 -7.90 -18.86 -12.15
CA GLN A 109 -8.98 -18.28 -12.93
C GLN A 109 -8.58 -16.90 -13.48
N LYS A 110 -9.17 -16.51 -14.61
CA LYS A 110 -8.97 -15.19 -15.18
C LYS A 110 -9.66 -14.15 -14.29
N ASP A 111 -8.93 -13.07 -13.99
CA ASP A 111 -9.46 -11.86 -13.35
C ASP A 111 -9.97 -10.94 -14.48
N ASP A 112 -11.28 -10.66 -14.49
CA ASP A 112 -12.00 -9.93 -15.56
C ASP A 112 -12.23 -8.45 -15.21
#